data_AF-A0A848H138-F1
#
_entry.id   AF-A0A848H138-F1
#
_cell.length_a   1.000
_cell.length_b   1.000
_cell.length_c   1.000
_cell.angle_alpha   90.00
_cell.angle_beta   90.00
_cell.angle_gamma   90.00
#
_symmetry.space_group_name_H-M   'P 1'
#
loop_
_entity.id
_entity.type
_entity.pdbx_description
1 polymer ?
#
loop_
_entity_poly.entity_id
_entity_poly.type
_entity_poly.pdbx_seq_one_letter_code
_entity_poly.pdbx_strand_id
1 'polypeptide(L)'
;MASKDAPGITGFGGYVPRLRMERTAIAAAHKWMAPSLRSLAKGRRAFCSWDEDSVTMAVEAARDALDGRATSGFTNLLFASTTMPFADLQNSALVRAALDLPQDVRSADIGQSQRAGTAALLQALASGQAGDTLVLASDKPRGKPASTQEMTFGAGAAAFRIGRDNVLATLEGSASSSTVFVDHFRSADNKYDYFWEERWIRDEGYLKLVPPVAAAALKAAGVTAGEIQHFVMASPFRGVVAALAKKLGLPEGSLADALDESCGYSGSAHALLMLANVLEKAKPGERILLVGFGQGCDALVLQATDAITAFKPRRGVSGALADAQPHDAYLRMLSFEDGIELEWGMRAERPVKTALTEQYRSREQISGFRAGRCRKCGTVQFPQLPYCVEPTCVAPREQFDQVGLADVPCQVLTHTADWLSYHPAPPLYVGFAQFDNGARLQMEMVDVGGAGVEVGTQLRMVYRIKDLDRSRGYPRYFWKATPVQA
;
A
#
# COMPACT_ATOMS: atom_id res chain seq x y z
N MET A 1 -25.88 8.15 18.71
CA MET A 1 -25.34 7.14 19.65
C MET A 1 -25.10 5.88 18.86
N ALA A 2 -23.87 5.68 18.38
CA ALA A 2 -23.47 4.40 17.81
C ALA A 2 -23.78 3.29 18.82
N SER A 3 -24.40 2.21 18.37
CA SER A 3 -24.61 1.02 19.19
C SER A 3 -23.26 0.56 19.73
N LYS A 4 -23.17 0.19 21.02
CA LYS A 4 -21.98 -0.49 21.58
C LYS A 4 -21.62 -1.77 20.81
N ASP A 5 -22.53 -2.25 19.95
CA ASP A 5 -22.35 -3.38 19.06
C ASP A 5 -22.16 -2.98 17.57
N ALA A 6 -21.65 -1.79 17.25
CA ALA A 6 -21.20 -1.48 15.88
C ALA A 6 -19.69 -1.71 15.76
N PRO A 7 -19.17 -2.28 14.64
CA PRO A 7 -17.74 -2.36 14.44
C PRO A 7 -17.13 -0.98 14.24
N GLY A 8 -15.87 -0.83 14.62
CA GLY A 8 -15.06 0.37 14.39
C GLY A 8 -13.65 0.01 13.95
N ILE A 9 -12.82 1.04 13.75
CA ILE A 9 -11.41 0.85 13.42
C ILE A 9 -10.69 0.37 14.67
N THR A 10 -10.05 -0.80 14.63
CA THR A 10 -9.30 -1.41 15.75
C THR A 10 -7.78 -1.41 15.52
N GLY A 11 -7.34 -0.96 14.34
CA GLY A 11 -5.94 -0.81 13.97
C GLY A 11 -5.81 -0.16 12.60
N PHE A 12 -4.67 0.49 12.37
CA PHE A 12 -4.35 1.13 11.10
C PHE A 12 -2.86 0.98 10.78
N GLY A 13 -2.51 1.11 9.51
CA GLY A 13 -1.13 1.08 9.03
C GLY A 13 -1.01 1.75 7.67
N GLY A 14 0.22 2.10 7.30
CA GLY A 14 0.52 2.85 6.08
C GLY A 14 1.80 2.36 5.40
N TYR A 15 1.82 2.52 4.09
CA TYR A 15 3.02 2.33 3.29
C TYR A 15 3.12 3.43 2.24
N VAL A 16 4.32 3.98 2.11
CA VAL A 16 4.72 4.81 0.98
C VAL A 16 6.03 4.18 0.49
N PRO A 17 6.23 3.96 -0.83
CA PRO A 17 7.50 3.45 -1.36
C PRO A 17 8.68 4.21 -0.80
N ARG A 18 9.91 3.68 -0.88
CA ARG A 18 11.08 4.41 -0.37
C ARG A 18 11.53 5.51 -1.33
N LEU A 19 11.46 5.25 -2.63
CA LEU A 19 11.98 6.13 -3.66
C LEU A 19 11.11 7.39 -3.81
N ARG A 20 11.76 8.57 -3.83
CA ARG A 20 11.13 9.88 -4.02
C ARG A 20 11.74 10.58 -5.22
N MET A 21 10.96 10.82 -6.27
CA MET A 21 11.41 11.62 -7.40
C MET A 21 11.26 13.11 -7.07
N GLU A 22 12.36 13.86 -7.21
CA GLU A 22 12.34 15.32 -7.16
C GLU A 22 11.50 15.86 -8.32
N ARG A 23 10.43 16.60 -8.02
CA ARG A 23 9.56 17.17 -9.07
C ARG A 23 10.32 18.19 -9.93
N THR A 24 11.37 18.81 -9.40
CA THR A 24 12.29 19.67 -10.15
C THR A 24 13.03 18.92 -11.26
N ALA A 25 13.39 17.64 -11.05
CA ALA A 25 14.07 16.83 -12.06
C ALA A 25 13.14 16.51 -13.24
N ILE A 26 11.88 16.15 -12.97
CA ILE A 26 10.85 15.93 -14.01
C ILE A 26 10.61 17.23 -14.80
N ALA A 27 10.41 18.36 -14.11
CA ALA A 27 10.21 19.65 -14.76
C ALA A 27 11.42 20.08 -15.62
N ALA A 28 12.64 19.79 -15.17
CA ALA A 28 13.85 20.06 -15.94
C ALA A 28 13.90 19.24 -17.24
N ALA A 29 13.56 17.94 -17.19
CA ALA A 29 13.53 17.06 -18.34
C ALA A 29 12.52 17.51 -19.42
N HIS A 30 11.40 18.12 -19.01
CA HIS A 30 10.35 18.59 -19.92
C HIS A 30 10.41 20.08 -20.28
N LYS A 31 11.43 20.83 -19.80
CA LYS A 31 11.53 22.28 -20.00
C LYS A 31 11.38 22.72 -21.46
N TRP A 32 11.87 21.91 -22.40
CA TRP A 32 11.85 22.21 -23.83
C TRP A 32 10.45 22.19 -24.46
N MET A 33 9.50 21.42 -23.91
CA MET A 33 8.15 21.28 -24.48
C MET A 33 7.01 21.71 -23.54
N ALA A 34 7.19 21.61 -22.22
CA ALA A 34 6.16 21.88 -21.23
C ALA A 34 6.74 22.72 -20.05
N PRO A 35 7.24 23.93 -20.33
CA PRO A 35 7.89 24.77 -19.30
C PRO A 35 6.96 25.17 -18.15
N SER A 36 5.64 25.16 -18.35
CA SER A 36 4.63 25.45 -17.33
C SER A 36 4.63 24.45 -16.17
N LEU A 37 5.13 23.22 -16.38
CA LEU A 37 5.26 22.20 -15.32
C LEU A 37 6.16 22.66 -14.17
N ARG A 38 7.03 23.65 -14.39
CA ARG A 38 7.84 24.26 -13.32
C ARG A 38 7.01 24.77 -12.15
N SER A 39 5.76 25.18 -12.38
CA SER A 39 4.83 25.61 -11.32
C SER A 39 4.41 24.49 -10.35
N LEU A 40 4.60 23.23 -10.76
CA LEU A 40 4.33 22.00 -9.99
C LEU A 40 5.61 21.37 -9.45
N ALA A 41 6.78 21.98 -9.64
CA ALA A 41 8.08 21.40 -9.29
C ALA A 41 8.42 21.38 -7.79
N LYS A 42 7.53 21.88 -6.92
CA LYS A 42 7.76 21.92 -5.48
C LYS A 42 7.51 20.54 -4.86
N GLY A 43 8.47 20.09 -4.05
CA GLY A 43 8.39 18.83 -3.31
C GLY A 43 8.79 17.62 -4.14
N ARG A 44 8.43 16.44 -3.63
CA ARG A 44 8.78 15.14 -4.19
C ARG A 44 7.53 14.29 -4.37
N ARG A 45 7.56 13.35 -5.32
CA ARG A 45 6.55 12.30 -5.44
C ARG A 45 7.13 10.93 -5.15
N ALA A 46 6.39 10.08 -4.47
CA ALA A 46 6.75 8.68 -4.30
C ALA A 46 6.55 7.93 -5.61
N PHE A 47 7.48 7.04 -5.94
CA PHE A 47 7.34 6.09 -7.04
C PHE A 47 7.84 4.72 -6.60
N CYS A 48 7.28 3.68 -7.21
CA CYS A 48 7.62 2.30 -6.94
C CYS A 48 8.98 1.95 -7.57
N SER A 49 9.79 1.15 -6.86
CA SER A 49 10.82 0.34 -7.50
C SER A 49 10.18 -0.63 -8.51
N TRP A 50 10.99 -1.21 -9.39
CA TRP A 50 10.52 -2.19 -10.39
C TRP A 50 9.77 -3.38 -9.77
N ASP A 51 10.11 -3.71 -8.53
CA ASP A 51 9.59 -4.84 -7.78
C ASP A 51 8.44 -4.49 -6.82
N GLU A 52 7.83 -3.32 -7.01
CA GLU A 52 6.69 -2.85 -6.25
C GLU A 52 5.46 -2.56 -7.12
N ASP A 53 4.30 -2.98 -6.62
CA ASP A 53 2.98 -2.69 -7.15
C ASP A 53 1.92 -2.57 -6.04
N SER A 54 0.65 -2.42 -6.41
CA SER A 54 -0.45 -2.31 -5.45
C SER A 54 -0.54 -3.53 -4.51
N VAL A 55 -0.21 -4.74 -4.98
CA VAL A 55 -0.25 -5.96 -4.14
C VAL A 55 0.87 -5.90 -3.10
N THR A 56 2.09 -5.59 -3.51
CA THR A 56 3.24 -5.53 -2.57
C THR A 56 3.06 -4.43 -1.53
N MET A 57 2.57 -3.25 -1.95
CA MET A 57 2.35 -2.12 -1.04
C MET A 57 1.20 -2.40 -0.06
N ALA A 58 0.12 -3.07 -0.51
CA ALA A 58 -0.97 -3.49 0.37
C ALA A 58 -0.52 -4.48 1.44
N VAL A 59 0.36 -5.43 1.09
CA VAL A 59 0.96 -6.37 2.07
C VAL A 59 1.77 -5.61 3.12
N GLU A 60 2.64 -4.67 2.72
CA GLU A 60 3.44 -3.91 3.68
C GLU A 60 2.59 -3.00 4.58
N ALA A 61 1.56 -2.34 4.04
CA ALA A 61 0.63 -1.55 4.85
C ALA A 61 -0.18 -2.43 5.83
N ALA A 62 -0.59 -3.64 5.40
CA ALA A 62 -1.25 -4.58 6.29
C ALA A 62 -0.33 -5.06 7.42
N ARG A 63 0.93 -5.38 7.11
CA ARG A 63 1.92 -5.76 8.12
C ARG A 63 2.17 -4.64 9.12
N ASP A 64 2.14 -3.39 8.67
CA ASP A 64 2.23 -2.20 9.53
C ASP A 64 1.06 -2.11 10.53
N ALA A 65 -0.15 -2.46 10.08
CA ALA A 65 -1.36 -2.47 10.92
C ALA A 65 -1.46 -3.70 11.85
N LEU A 66 -0.93 -4.83 11.42
CA LEU A 66 -0.97 -6.09 12.16
C LEU A 66 0.09 -6.13 13.26
N ASP A 67 1.35 -5.83 12.94
CA ASP A 67 2.50 -5.82 13.86
C ASP A 67 2.53 -7.01 14.85
N GLY A 68 2.48 -8.23 14.31
CA GLY A 68 2.52 -9.47 15.11
C GLY A 68 1.23 -9.80 15.89
N ARG A 69 0.16 -8.99 15.77
CA ARG A 69 -1.15 -9.28 16.36
C ARG A 69 -1.84 -10.45 15.64
N ALA A 70 -2.72 -11.13 16.36
CA ALA A 70 -3.42 -12.31 15.87
C ALA A 70 -4.25 -12.02 14.60
N THR A 71 -4.10 -12.89 13.60
CA THR A 71 -4.81 -12.83 12.31
C THR A 71 -5.94 -13.84 12.19
N SER A 72 -6.08 -14.76 13.16
CA SER A 72 -7.09 -15.83 13.14
C SER A 72 -8.53 -15.34 13.27
N GLY A 73 -8.74 -14.10 13.73
CA GLY A 73 -10.06 -13.49 13.87
C GLY A 73 -10.61 -12.85 12.60
N PHE A 74 -9.79 -12.70 11.55
CA PHE A 74 -10.25 -12.14 10.28
C PHE A 74 -11.15 -13.12 9.55
N THR A 75 -12.28 -12.62 9.07
CA THR A 75 -13.26 -13.37 8.26
C THR A 75 -13.46 -12.75 6.89
N ASN A 76 -13.06 -11.48 6.71
CA ASN A 76 -13.17 -10.75 5.47
C ASN A 76 -11.89 -9.96 5.15
N LEU A 77 -11.56 -9.86 3.87
CA LEU A 77 -10.50 -9.03 3.30
C LEU A 77 -11.07 -8.23 2.13
N LEU A 78 -11.05 -6.91 2.24
CA LEU A 78 -11.43 -5.99 1.17
C LEU A 78 -10.18 -5.29 0.64
N PHE A 79 -9.90 -5.40 -0.65
CA PHE A 79 -8.74 -4.75 -1.27
C PHE A 79 -9.16 -3.76 -2.35
N ALA A 80 -9.01 -2.48 -2.07
CA ALA A 80 -9.31 -1.37 -2.95
C ALA A 80 -8.10 -0.93 -3.79
N SER A 81 -8.27 -0.83 -5.10
CA SER A 81 -7.27 -0.26 -6.01
C SER A 81 -7.90 0.10 -7.35
N THR A 82 -7.30 1.07 -8.06
CA THR A 82 -7.57 1.26 -9.48
C THR A 82 -6.44 0.73 -10.35
N THR A 83 -5.24 0.47 -9.80
CA THR A 83 -4.04 0.02 -10.50
C THR A 83 -3.64 -1.41 -10.14
N MET A 84 -4.62 -2.32 -10.01
CA MET A 84 -4.35 -3.74 -9.78
C MET A 84 -3.42 -4.32 -10.86
N PRO A 85 -2.45 -5.19 -10.49
CA PRO A 85 -1.59 -5.85 -11.47
C PRO A 85 -2.32 -6.87 -12.34
N PHE A 86 -3.43 -7.45 -11.85
CA PHE A 86 -4.26 -8.37 -12.62
C PHE A 86 -5.69 -7.85 -12.80
N ALA A 87 -6.22 -8.01 -14.01
CA ALA A 87 -7.59 -7.64 -14.35
C ALA A 87 -8.64 -8.69 -13.93
N ASP A 88 -8.24 -9.96 -13.83
CA ASP A 88 -9.15 -11.10 -13.56
C ASP A 88 -8.67 -11.99 -12.40
N LEU A 89 -7.36 -12.30 -12.33
CA LEU A 89 -6.81 -13.00 -11.17
C LEU A 89 -7.01 -12.15 -9.90
N GLN A 90 -7.72 -12.70 -8.93
CA GLN A 90 -8.07 -11.99 -7.71
C GLN A 90 -6.82 -11.55 -6.94
N ASN A 91 -6.64 -10.24 -6.79
CA ASN A 91 -5.47 -9.62 -6.20
C ASN A 91 -5.47 -9.77 -4.67
N SER A 92 -6.65 -9.65 -4.04
CA SER A 92 -6.84 -9.92 -2.61
C SER A 92 -6.47 -11.35 -2.21
N ALA A 93 -6.61 -12.34 -3.11
CA ALA A 93 -6.17 -13.72 -2.84
C ALA A 93 -4.64 -13.82 -2.70
N LEU A 94 -3.89 -13.03 -3.49
CA LEU A 94 -2.43 -12.92 -3.39
C LEU A 94 -2.02 -12.27 -2.06
N VAL A 95 -2.71 -11.20 -1.68
CA VAL A 95 -2.45 -10.49 -0.41
C VAL A 95 -2.78 -11.37 0.79
N ARG A 96 -3.93 -12.06 0.78
CA ARG A 96 -4.31 -13.04 1.82
C ARG A 96 -3.24 -14.11 2.00
N ALA A 97 -2.73 -14.66 0.89
CA ALA A 97 -1.69 -15.69 0.91
C ALA A 97 -0.35 -15.15 1.46
N ALA A 98 0.02 -13.93 1.11
CA ALA A 98 1.23 -13.29 1.62
C ALA A 98 1.15 -13.02 3.13
N LEU A 99 -0.01 -12.61 3.63
CA LEU A 99 -0.24 -12.31 5.04
C LEU A 99 -0.51 -13.56 5.91
N ASP A 100 -0.46 -14.77 5.33
CA ASP A 100 -0.83 -16.04 5.98
C ASP A 100 -2.19 -15.96 6.70
N LEU A 101 -3.16 -15.24 6.13
CA LEU A 101 -4.52 -15.16 6.69
C LEU A 101 -5.26 -16.50 6.48
N PRO A 102 -6.25 -16.83 7.34
CA PRO A 102 -7.03 -18.06 7.20
C PRO A 102 -7.58 -18.28 5.79
N GLN A 103 -7.61 -19.54 5.34
CA GLN A 103 -8.03 -19.88 3.98
C GLN A 103 -9.53 -19.65 3.71
N ASP A 104 -10.33 -19.60 4.77
CA ASP A 104 -11.77 -19.35 4.76
C ASP A 104 -12.13 -17.85 4.87
N VAL A 105 -11.14 -16.95 4.88
CA VAL A 105 -11.36 -15.51 4.73
C VAL A 105 -12.02 -15.22 3.39
N ARG A 106 -13.16 -14.52 3.42
CA ARG A 106 -13.80 -13.99 2.21
C ARG A 106 -12.99 -12.83 1.68
N SER A 107 -12.43 -12.96 0.48
CA SER A 107 -11.67 -11.90 -0.18
C SER A 107 -12.49 -11.24 -1.29
N ALA A 108 -12.41 -9.91 -1.40
CA ALA A 108 -13.01 -9.15 -2.49
C ALA A 108 -12.08 -8.01 -2.94
N ASP A 109 -12.00 -7.81 -4.25
CA ASP A 109 -11.33 -6.66 -4.86
C ASP A 109 -12.38 -5.56 -5.13
N ILE A 110 -12.07 -4.32 -4.79
CA ILE A 110 -12.93 -3.14 -4.97
C ILE A 110 -12.18 -2.15 -5.86
N GLY A 111 -12.80 -1.67 -6.94
CA GLY A 111 -12.09 -0.84 -7.91
C GLY A 111 -13.00 0.07 -8.73
N GLN A 112 -12.47 0.49 -9.89
CA GLN A 112 -13.16 1.30 -10.89
C GLN A 112 -13.63 2.70 -10.42
N SER A 113 -13.16 3.18 -9.27
CA SER A 113 -13.39 4.55 -8.82
C SER A 113 -12.30 5.03 -7.86
N GLN A 114 -12.00 6.33 -7.89
CA GLN A 114 -11.06 6.95 -6.93
C GLN A 114 -11.59 6.93 -5.49
N ARG A 115 -12.90 6.73 -5.27
CA ARG A 115 -13.45 6.52 -3.92
C ARG A 115 -13.49 5.05 -3.48
N ALA A 116 -12.88 4.13 -4.23
CA ALA A 116 -12.88 2.70 -3.90
C ALA A 116 -12.38 2.42 -2.46
N GLY A 117 -11.35 3.13 -2.00
CA GLY A 117 -10.83 3.00 -0.63
C GLY A 117 -11.86 3.40 0.44
N THR A 118 -12.49 4.57 0.29
CA THR A 118 -13.51 5.03 1.26
C THR A 118 -14.77 4.17 1.20
N ALA A 119 -15.16 3.69 0.01
CA ALA A 119 -16.27 2.76 -0.15
C ALA A 119 -16.01 1.43 0.57
N ALA A 120 -14.80 0.88 0.44
CA ALA A 120 -14.38 -0.34 1.14
C ALA A 120 -14.41 -0.17 2.67
N LEU A 121 -13.89 0.95 3.17
CA LEU A 121 -13.90 1.27 4.60
C LEU A 121 -15.33 1.44 5.12
N LEU A 122 -16.17 2.18 4.40
CA LEU A 122 -17.58 2.38 4.76
C LEU A 122 -18.34 1.05 4.77
N GLN A 123 -18.14 0.20 3.76
CA GLN A 123 -18.76 -1.12 3.71
C GLN A 123 -18.40 -1.98 4.92
N ALA A 124 -17.13 -1.97 5.35
CA ALA A 124 -16.68 -2.72 6.51
C ALA A 124 -17.25 -2.15 7.82
N LEU A 125 -17.23 -0.83 8.00
CA LEU A 125 -17.76 -0.15 9.20
C LEU A 125 -19.29 -0.23 9.32
N ALA A 126 -20.00 -0.25 8.20
CA ALA A 126 -21.45 -0.42 8.18
C ALA A 126 -21.87 -1.90 8.25
N SER A 127 -20.92 -2.84 8.24
CA SER A 127 -21.25 -4.27 8.27
C SER A 127 -21.75 -4.71 9.64
N GLY A 128 -22.86 -5.46 9.65
CA GLY A 128 -23.35 -6.15 10.86
C GLY A 128 -22.77 -7.55 11.03
N GLN A 129 -21.79 -7.95 10.22
CA GLN A 129 -21.26 -9.31 10.21
C GLN A 129 -20.40 -9.59 11.44
N ALA A 130 -20.38 -10.85 11.85
CA ALA A 130 -19.47 -11.33 12.89
C ALA A 130 -18.07 -11.55 12.30
N GLY A 131 -17.04 -11.27 13.12
CA GLY A 131 -15.63 -11.42 12.76
C GLY A 131 -14.97 -10.14 12.27
N ASP A 132 -13.64 -10.12 12.29
CA ASP A 132 -12.86 -8.94 11.91
C ASP A 132 -12.73 -8.84 10.38
N THR A 133 -12.63 -7.61 9.89
CA THR A 133 -12.38 -7.31 8.47
C THR A 133 -11.06 -6.57 8.31
N LEU A 134 -10.22 -7.01 7.38
CA LEU A 134 -9.05 -6.26 6.95
C LEU A 134 -9.41 -5.46 5.69
N VAL A 135 -9.33 -4.14 5.76
CA VAL A 135 -9.54 -3.24 4.63
C VAL A 135 -8.19 -2.69 4.18
N LEU A 136 -7.88 -2.88 2.90
CA LEU A 136 -6.65 -2.41 2.27
C LEU A 136 -7.01 -1.47 1.14
N ALA A 137 -6.29 -0.38 0.99
CA ALA A 137 -6.29 0.42 -0.23
C ALA A 137 -4.85 0.64 -0.67
N SER A 138 -4.56 0.38 -1.95
CA SER A 138 -3.23 0.60 -2.50
C SER A 138 -3.31 1.00 -3.96
N ASP A 139 -2.63 2.08 -4.34
CA ASP A 139 -2.65 2.58 -5.71
C ASP A 139 -1.30 3.20 -6.09
N LYS A 140 -0.99 3.07 -7.39
CA LYS A 140 0.14 3.75 -8.04
C LYS A 140 -0.26 4.33 -9.40
N PRO A 141 -1.14 5.36 -9.44
CA PRO A 141 -1.60 5.93 -10.69
C PRO A 141 -0.40 6.41 -11.55
N ARG A 142 -0.47 6.15 -12.85
CA ARG A 142 0.61 6.49 -13.78
C ARG A 142 0.31 7.80 -14.50
N GLY A 143 1.27 8.72 -14.49
CA GLY A 143 1.21 9.95 -15.26
C GLY A 143 1.87 9.76 -16.63
N LYS A 144 1.26 10.28 -17.70
CA LYS A 144 1.91 10.30 -19.01
C LYS A 144 3.07 11.28 -18.99
N PRO A 145 4.23 11.00 -19.62
CA PRO A 145 5.33 11.95 -19.71
C PRO A 145 4.88 13.34 -20.20
N ALA A 146 5.39 14.40 -19.57
CA ALA A 146 5.03 15.80 -19.75
C ALA A 146 3.61 16.21 -19.32
N SER A 147 2.92 15.41 -18.51
CA SER A 147 1.59 15.73 -17.95
C SER A 147 1.66 16.34 -16.54
N THR A 148 0.59 17.01 -16.11
CA THR A 148 0.45 17.45 -14.71
C THR A 148 0.35 16.26 -13.75
N GLN A 149 -0.22 15.14 -14.20
CA GLN A 149 -0.32 13.89 -13.45
C GLN A 149 1.05 13.30 -13.16
N GLU A 150 1.99 13.32 -14.12
CA GLU A 150 3.36 12.83 -13.89
C GLU A 150 4.08 13.61 -12.77
N MET A 151 3.79 14.90 -12.65
CA MET A 151 4.34 15.75 -11.59
C MET A 151 3.74 15.43 -10.22
N THR A 152 2.44 15.16 -10.18
CA THR A 152 1.64 15.21 -8.93
C THR A 152 1.28 13.85 -8.37
N PHE A 153 1.15 12.82 -9.21
CA PHE A 153 0.83 11.47 -8.77
C PHE A 153 1.91 10.90 -7.87
N GLY A 154 1.50 10.04 -6.96
CA GLY A 154 2.37 9.31 -6.06
C GLY A 154 2.00 7.84 -6.07
N ALA A 155 2.54 7.11 -5.11
CA ALA A 155 2.17 5.73 -4.84
C ALA A 155 2.11 5.52 -3.33
N GLY A 156 1.17 4.70 -2.88
CA GLY A 156 1.01 4.43 -1.46
C GLY A 156 -0.09 3.43 -1.16
N ALA A 157 -0.13 3.01 0.10
CA ALA A 157 -1.14 2.10 0.62
C ALA A 157 -1.50 2.41 2.07
N ALA A 158 -2.70 2.03 2.46
CA ALA A 158 -3.16 2.08 3.82
C ALA A 158 -3.94 0.80 4.15
N ALA A 159 -3.89 0.41 5.42
CA ALA A 159 -4.58 -0.76 5.94
C ALA A 159 -5.35 -0.40 7.20
N PHE A 160 -6.53 -0.99 7.36
CA PHE A 160 -7.40 -0.81 8.52
C PHE A 160 -7.93 -2.16 8.99
N ARG A 161 -7.83 -2.39 10.29
CA ARG A 161 -8.48 -3.50 10.97
C ARG A 161 -9.82 -3.00 11.46
N ILE A 162 -10.89 -3.71 11.12
CA ILE A 162 -12.26 -3.37 11.51
C ILE A 162 -12.77 -4.50 12.40
N GLY A 163 -13.27 -4.14 13.57
CA GLY A 163 -13.70 -5.10 14.59
C GLY A 163 -14.43 -4.42 15.74
N ARG A 164 -14.66 -5.16 16.82
CA ARG A 164 -15.47 -4.69 17.96
C ARG A 164 -14.65 -4.49 19.24
N ASP A 165 -13.45 -5.04 19.28
CA ASP A 165 -12.56 -4.99 20.43
C ASP A 165 -11.49 -3.92 20.25
N ASN A 166 -11.21 -3.14 21.30
CA ASN A 166 -10.22 -2.05 21.29
C ASN A 166 -10.44 -1.08 20.11
N VAL A 167 -11.69 -0.69 19.88
CA VAL A 167 -12.08 0.24 18.81
C VAL A 167 -11.41 1.58 19.04
N LEU A 168 -10.50 1.97 18.16
CA LEU A 168 -9.75 3.23 18.12
C LEU A 168 -10.58 4.39 17.57
N ALA A 169 -11.49 4.11 16.63
CA ALA A 169 -12.43 5.10 16.10
C ALA A 169 -13.77 4.47 15.72
N THR A 170 -14.87 5.11 16.12
CA THR A 170 -16.26 4.70 15.80
C THR A 170 -16.79 5.46 14.59
N LEU A 171 -17.68 4.84 13.82
CA LEU A 171 -18.46 5.52 12.79
C LEU A 171 -19.71 6.15 13.44
N GLU A 172 -19.75 7.48 13.53
CA GLU A 172 -20.89 8.21 14.09
C GLU A 172 -21.97 8.48 13.05
N GLY A 173 -21.58 8.68 11.78
CA GLY A 173 -22.52 8.89 10.69
C GLY A 173 -21.83 8.84 9.33
N SER A 174 -22.61 8.54 8.29
CA SER A 174 -22.11 8.46 6.92
C SER A 174 -23.18 8.83 5.91
N ALA A 175 -22.76 9.25 4.73
CA ALA A 175 -23.62 9.42 3.57
C ALA A 175 -22.85 9.13 2.28
N SER A 176 -23.56 8.67 1.26
CA SER A 176 -22.99 8.44 -0.07
C SER A 176 -23.91 9.01 -1.14
N SER A 177 -23.30 9.49 -2.23
CA SER A 177 -23.98 9.83 -3.47
C SER A 177 -23.21 9.23 -4.64
N SER A 178 -23.93 8.75 -5.65
CA SER A 178 -23.35 8.22 -6.88
C SER A 178 -23.86 9.06 -8.04
N THR A 179 -22.98 9.48 -8.93
CA THR A 179 -23.31 10.33 -10.08
C THR A 179 -22.32 10.06 -11.18
N VAL A 180 -22.78 9.90 -12.43
CA VAL A 180 -21.89 9.71 -13.59
C VAL A 180 -21.24 11.04 -13.99
N PHE A 181 -20.49 11.65 -13.06
CA PHE A 181 -19.66 12.81 -13.29
C PHE A 181 -18.27 12.33 -13.68
N VAL A 182 -17.97 12.38 -14.97
CA VAL A 182 -16.68 11.93 -15.52
C VAL A 182 -15.67 13.06 -15.40
N ASP A 183 -14.92 13.07 -14.31
CA ASP A 183 -13.80 13.97 -14.06
C ASP A 183 -12.50 13.50 -14.74
N HIS A 184 -12.28 12.19 -14.70
CA HIS A 184 -11.26 11.48 -15.46
C HIS A 184 -11.72 10.03 -15.69
N PHE A 185 -11.06 9.32 -16.59
CA PHE A 185 -11.26 7.89 -16.77
C PHE A 185 -10.00 7.22 -17.33
N ARG A 186 -9.89 5.91 -17.11
CA ARG A 186 -8.91 5.04 -17.78
C ARG A 186 -9.65 3.83 -18.34
N SER A 187 -9.57 3.63 -19.66
CA SER A 187 -10.13 2.42 -20.27
C SER A 187 -9.32 1.19 -19.88
N ALA A 188 -9.92 0.01 -19.96
CA ALA A 188 -9.33 -1.25 -19.48
C ALA A 188 -7.88 -1.48 -19.98
N ASP A 189 -7.62 -1.19 -21.26
CA ASP A 189 -6.32 -1.45 -21.89
C ASP A 189 -5.39 -0.23 -21.92
N ASN A 190 -5.83 0.93 -21.40
CA ASN A 190 -5.00 2.12 -21.37
C ASN A 190 -4.12 2.17 -20.13
N LYS A 191 -2.88 2.61 -20.32
CA LYS A 191 -1.89 2.77 -19.25
C LYS A 191 -2.10 4.06 -18.44
N TYR A 192 -2.55 5.13 -19.09
CA TYR A 192 -2.67 6.46 -18.51
C TYR A 192 -4.12 6.91 -18.46
N ASP A 193 -4.44 7.66 -17.42
CA ASP A 193 -5.74 8.29 -17.26
C ASP A 193 -5.90 9.46 -18.24
N TYR A 194 -7.14 9.67 -18.69
CA TYR A 194 -7.56 10.86 -19.42
C TYR A 194 -8.33 11.79 -18.46
N PHE A 195 -7.83 13.01 -18.28
CA PHE A 195 -8.44 14.03 -17.41
C PHE A 195 -9.25 15.05 -18.20
N TRP A 196 -10.36 15.49 -17.63
CA TRP A 196 -11.12 16.61 -18.16
C TRP A 196 -10.65 17.97 -17.61
N GLU A 197 -11.33 19.05 -18.00
CA GLU A 197 -10.99 20.42 -17.61
C GLU A 197 -11.04 20.60 -16.07
N GLU A 198 -9.92 21.02 -15.49
CA GLU A 198 -9.78 21.20 -14.03
C GLU A 198 -10.85 22.13 -13.43
N ARG A 199 -11.20 23.22 -14.11
CA ARG A 199 -12.22 24.16 -13.64
C ARG A 199 -13.60 23.49 -13.58
N TRP A 200 -13.97 22.72 -14.60
CA TRP A 200 -15.21 21.94 -14.60
C TRP A 200 -15.23 20.94 -13.45
N ILE A 201 -14.15 20.18 -13.28
CA ILE A 201 -14.03 19.18 -12.22
C ILE A 201 -14.18 19.82 -10.84
N ARG A 202 -13.52 20.96 -10.61
CA ARG A 202 -13.60 21.71 -9.36
C ARG A 202 -15.00 22.28 -9.12
N ASP A 203 -15.52 23.05 -10.09
CA ASP A 203 -16.72 23.87 -9.90
C ASP A 203 -18.00 23.02 -9.90
N GLU A 204 -18.10 22.03 -10.79
CA GLU A 204 -19.28 21.16 -10.94
C GLU A 204 -19.17 19.84 -10.18
N GLY A 205 -17.95 19.30 -10.04
CA GLY A 205 -17.70 18.08 -9.30
C GLY A 205 -17.57 18.37 -7.81
N TYR A 206 -16.37 18.74 -7.38
CA TYR A 206 -16.04 18.92 -5.96
C TYR A 206 -16.98 19.91 -5.25
N LEU A 207 -17.11 21.13 -5.76
CA LEU A 207 -17.82 22.22 -5.06
C LEU A 207 -19.36 22.06 -5.04
N LYS A 208 -19.95 21.19 -5.87
CA LYS A 208 -21.40 20.94 -5.86
C LYS A 208 -21.77 19.57 -5.30
N LEU A 209 -20.98 18.52 -5.57
CA LEU A 209 -21.31 17.15 -5.16
C LEU A 209 -20.88 16.83 -3.73
N VAL A 210 -19.78 17.40 -3.24
CA VAL A 210 -19.26 17.08 -1.89
C VAL A 210 -20.11 17.71 -0.78
N PRO A 211 -20.46 19.02 -0.82
CA PRO A 211 -21.13 19.64 0.32
C PRO A 211 -22.45 19.00 0.76
N PRO A 212 -23.36 18.60 -0.14
CA PRO A 212 -24.60 17.92 0.25
C PRO A 212 -24.36 16.58 0.97
N VAL A 213 -23.36 15.82 0.53
CA VAL A 213 -23.03 14.50 1.11
C VAL A 213 -22.36 14.66 2.46
N ALA A 214 -21.41 15.60 2.60
CA ALA A 214 -20.80 15.91 3.89
C ALA A 214 -21.85 16.43 4.90
N ALA A 215 -22.76 17.32 4.48
CA ALA A 215 -23.85 17.78 5.34
C ALA A 215 -24.79 16.65 5.77
N ALA A 216 -25.09 15.70 4.89
CA ALA A 216 -25.89 14.52 5.22
C ALA A 216 -25.17 13.61 6.23
N ALA A 217 -23.86 13.40 6.09
CA ALA A 217 -23.06 12.61 7.03
C ALA A 217 -22.97 13.27 8.42
N LEU A 218 -22.75 14.59 8.48
CA LEU A 218 -22.77 15.36 9.72
C LEU A 218 -24.14 15.28 10.41
N LYS A 219 -25.22 15.43 9.64
CA LYS A 219 -26.59 15.27 10.14
C LYS A 219 -26.83 13.86 10.68
N ALA A 220 -26.39 12.82 9.96
CA ALA A 220 -26.52 11.43 10.41
C ALA A 220 -25.74 11.17 11.71
N ALA A 221 -24.59 11.82 11.88
CA ALA A 221 -23.80 11.79 13.11
C ALA A 221 -24.36 12.65 14.25
N GLY A 222 -25.31 13.54 13.96
CA GLY A 222 -25.87 14.47 14.95
C GLY A 222 -24.87 15.53 15.43
N VAL A 223 -23.89 15.89 14.59
CA VAL A 223 -22.85 16.87 14.91
C VAL A 223 -22.84 18.01 13.91
N THR A 224 -22.28 19.15 14.31
CA THR A 224 -22.09 20.31 13.46
C THR A 224 -20.71 20.32 12.81
N ALA A 225 -20.55 21.09 11.72
CA ALA A 225 -19.26 21.26 11.05
C ALA A 225 -18.18 21.82 12.00
N GLY A 226 -18.55 22.68 12.95
CA GLY A 226 -17.63 23.27 13.94
C GLY A 226 -17.06 22.26 14.95
N GLU A 227 -17.62 21.06 15.02
CA GLU A 227 -17.16 19.99 15.91
C GLU A 227 -16.16 19.04 15.25
N ILE A 228 -15.79 19.28 13.98
CA ILE A 228 -14.81 18.47 13.26
C ILE A 228 -13.40 19.02 13.50
N GLN A 229 -12.53 18.20 14.10
CA GLN A 229 -11.14 18.56 14.33
C GLN A 229 -10.25 18.24 13.13
N HIS A 230 -10.59 17.20 12.36
CA HIS A 230 -9.79 16.78 11.21
C HIS A 230 -10.67 16.59 9.98
N PHE A 231 -10.31 17.24 8.88
CA PHE A 231 -10.93 17.08 7.56
C PHE A 231 -9.95 16.38 6.64
N VAL A 232 -10.28 15.14 6.28
CA VAL A 232 -9.48 14.27 5.44
C VAL A 232 -10.14 14.15 4.09
N MET A 233 -9.51 14.71 3.06
CA MET A 233 -9.99 14.60 1.69
C MET A 233 -8.83 14.68 0.71
N ALA A 234 -8.69 13.64 -0.11
CA ALA A 234 -7.71 13.61 -1.19
C ALA A 234 -8.19 14.43 -2.39
N SER A 235 -7.31 15.24 -2.96
CA SER A 235 -7.56 15.98 -4.20
C SER A 235 -6.24 16.17 -4.96
N PRO A 236 -6.17 15.84 -6.26
CA PRO A 236 -5.00 16.17 -7.08
C PRO A 236 -4.95 17.68 -7.44
N PHE A 237 -6.02 18.44 -7.14
CA PHE A 237 -6.15 19.85 -7.47
C PHE A 237 -5.86 20.76 -6.27
N ARG A 238 -5.04 21.79 -6.50
CA ARG A 238 -4.64 22.75 -5.46
C ARG A 238 -5.83 23.63 -5.03
N GLY A 239 -5.95 23.86 -3.73
CA GLY A 239 -6.93 24.79 -3.14
C GLY A 239 -8.38 24.29 -3.07
N VAL A 240 -8.74 23.19 -3.74
CA VAL A 240 -10.12 22.66 -3.74
C VAL A 240 -10.57 22.24 -2.35
N VAL A 241 -9.71 21.54 -1.60
CA VAL A 241 -10.02 21.07 -0.24
C VAL A 241 -10.22 22.24 0.72
N ALA A 242 -9.38 23.29 0.64
CA ALA A 242 -9.53 24.49 1.45
C ALA A 242 -10.83 25.25 1.13
N ALA A 243 -11.20 25.35 -0.15
CA ALA A 243 -12.46 25.95 -0.57
C ALA A 243 -13.67 25.17 -0.05
N LEU A 244 -13.61 23.84 -0.07
CA LEU A 244 -14.63 22.97 0.50
C LEU A 244 -14.76 23.14 2.01
N ALA A 245 -13.65 23.16 2.74
CA ALA A 245 -13.67 23.35 4.19
C ALA A 245 -14.34 24.67 4.59
N LYS A 246 -14.02 25.76 3.88
CA LYS A 246 -14.68 27.05 4.07
C LYS A 246 -16.17 26.98 3.75
N LYS A 247 -16.56 26.33 2.64
CA LYS A 247 -17.96 26.19 2.23
C LYS A 247 -18.78 25.35 3.21
N LEU A 248 -18.15 24.36 3.85
CA LEU A 248 -18.75 23.51 4.87
C LEU A 248 -18.81 24.16 6.26
N GLY A 249 -18.08 25.26 6.48
CA GLY A 249 -17.98 25.90 7.79
C GLY A 249 -17.13 25.10 8.78
N LEU A 250 -16.11 24.38 8.30
CA LEU A 250 -15.18 23.65 9.16
C LEU A 250 -14.23 24.62 9.88
N PRO A 251 -13.76 24.28 11.10
CA PRO A 251 -12.82 25.11 11.85
C PRO A 251 -11.52 25.38 11.07
N GLU A 252 -10.92 26.55 11.33
CA GLU A 252 -9.57 26.83 10.86
C GLU A 252 -8.58 25.82 11.46
N GLY A 253 -7.61 25.36 10.66
CA GLY A 253 -6.66 24.34 11.08
C GLY A 253 -7.19 22.90 11.05
N SER A 254 -8.46 22.67 10.70
CA SER A 254 -9.02 21.31 10.60
C SER A 254 -8.48 20.51 9.41
N LEU A 255 -7.87 21.15 8.41
CA LEU A 255 -7.35 20.45 7.24
C LEU A 255 -6.23 19.48 7.63
N ALA A 256 -6.42 18.19 7.31
CA ALA A 256 -5.35 17.21 7.43
C ALA A 256 -4.20 17.52 6.44
N ASP A 257 -2.99 17.08 6.77
CA ASP A 257 -1.86 17.15 5.85
C ASP A 257 -2.19 16.36 4.57
N ALA A 258 -2.12 17.05 3.43
CA ALA A 258 -2.42 16.48 2.12
C ALA A 258 -1.35 15.49 1.62
N LEU A 259 -0.18 15.42 2.26
CA LEU A 259 0.95 14.56 1.85
C LEU A 259 1.44 14.80 0.41
N ASP A 260 1.03 15.89 -0.25
CA ASP A 260 1.34 16.16 -1.66
C ASP A 260 2.84 16.34 -1.90
N GLU A 261 3.53 17.05 -1.01
CA GLU A 261 4.96 17.37 -1.19
C GLU A 261 5.90 16.22 -0.78
N SER A 262 5.38 15.20 -0.09
CA SER A 262 6.16 14.09 0.47
C SER A 262 5.80 12.71 -0.11
N CYS A 263 4.59 12.55 -0.65
CA CYS A 263 4.08 11.33 -1.26
C CYS A 263 3.53 11.58 -2.68
N GLY A 264 2.81 12.67 -2.88
CA GLY A 264 1.99 12.88 -4.08
C GLY A 264 0.69 12.07 -4.05
N TYR A 265 -0.20 12.34 -5.00
CA TYR A 265 -1.55 11.77 -5.05
C TYR A 265 -1.52 10.28 -5.40
N SER A 266 -1.78 9.41 -4.43
CA SER A 266 -1.73 7.95 -4.54
C SER A 266 -3.10 7.32 -4.86
N GLY A 267 -3.87 7.99 -5.72
CA GLY A 267 -5.13 7.47 -6.25
C GLY A 267 -6.15 7.13 -5.16
N SER A 268 -6.80 5.97 -5.32
CA SER A 268 -7.86 5.48 -4.43
C SER A 268 -7.40 5.16 -3.00
N ALA A 269 -6.09 5.03 -2.77
CA ALA A 269 -5.51 4.83 -1.46
C ALA A 269 -5.27 6.13 -0.68
N HIS A 270 -5.27 7.28 -1.36
CA HIS A 270 -4.72 8.51 -0.80
C HIS A 270 -5.51 9.04 0.40
N ALA A 271 -6.84 9.05 0.33
CA ALA A 271 -7.69 9.50 1.45
C ALA A 271 -7.52 8.60 2.68
N LEU A 272 -7.32 7.29 2.47
CA LEU A 272 -7.08 6.34 3.55
C LEU A 272 -5.66 6.44 4.12
N LEU A 273 -4.66 6.76 3.30
CA LEU A 273 -3.30 7.07 3.75
C LEU A 273 -3.28 8.33 4.63
N MET A 274 -4.00 9.37 4.21
CA MET A 274 -4.19 10.59 5.01
C MET A 274 -4.92 10.28 6.34
N LEU A 275 -5.97 9.43 6.31
CA LEU A 275 -6.67 9.02 7.53
C LEU A 275 -5.74 8.30 8.50
N ALA A 276 -4.91 7.36 8.03
CA ALA A 276 -3.93 6.68 8.87
C ALA A 276 -2.94 7.69 9.49
N ASN A 277 -2.49 8.71 8.74
CA ASN A 277 -1.62 9.76 9.28
C ASN A 277 -2.31 10.63 10.35
N VAL A 278 -3.61 10.89 10.20
CA VAL A 278 -4.41 11.61 11.21
C VAL A 278 -4.56 10.76 12.47
N LEU A 279 -4.87 9.46 12.34
CA LEU A 279 -5.06 8.57 13.49
C LEU A 279 -3.80 8.40 14.34
N GLU A 280 -2.59 8.55 13.77
CA GLU A 280 -1.34 8.58 14.56
C GLU A 280 -1.27 9.74 15.56
N LYS A 281 -2.01 10.82 15.31
CA LYS A 281 -1.94 12.09 16.04
C LYS A 281 -3.24 12.44 16.75
N ALA A 282 -4.33 11.75 16.40
CA ALA A 282 -5.66 12.02 16.93
C ALA A 282 -5.72 11.76 18.42
N LYS A 283 -6.47 12.61 19.12
CA LYS A 283 -6.72 12.48 20.56
C LYS A 283 -8.11 11.90 20.81
N PRO A 284 -8.33 11.22 21.94
CA PRO A 284 -9.66 10.75 22.31
C PRO A 284 -10.72 11.86 22.24
N GLY A 285 -11.87 11.52 21.67
CA GLY A 285 -12.99 12.42 21.47
C GLY A 285 -12.93 13.28 20.19
N GLU A 286 -11.76 13.42 19.55
CA GLU A 286 -11.63 14.17 18.30
C GLU A 286 -12.39 13.49 17.16
N ARG A 287 -13.06 14.30 16.34
CA ARG A 287 -13.87 13.90 15.21
C ARG A 287 -13.16 14.19 13.89
N ILE A 288 -13.29 13.23 12.99
CA ILE A 288 -12.67 13.22 11.68
C ILE A 288 -13.77 13.14 10.64
N LEU A 289 -13.85 14.12 9.75
CA LEU A 289 -14.65 14.05 8.53
C LEU A 289 -13.77 13.53 7.40
N LEU A 290 -14.01 12.29 6.99
CA LEU A 290 -13.35 11.67 5.84
C LEU A 290 -14.25 11.77 4.61
N VAL A 291 -13.72 12.27 3.50
CA VAL A 291 -14.43 12.35 2.22
C VAL A 291 -13.62 11.69 1.11
N GLY A 292 -14.27 10.77 0.40
CA GLY A 292 -13.78 10.19 -0.84
C GLY A 292 -14.58 10.71 -2.03
N PHE A 293 -13.90 11.07 -3.12
CA PHE A 293 -14.52 11.58 -4.35
C PHE A 293 -14.16 10.69 -5.54
N GLY A 294 -15.15 10.40 -6.38
CA GLY A 294 -14.98 9.61 -7.61
C GLY A 294 -16.33 9.17 -8.16
N GLN A 295 -16.80 9.81 -9.24
CA GLN A 295 -18.13 9.57 -9.84
C GLN A 295 -19.24 9.56 -8.77
N GLY A 296 -19.20 10.57 -7.90
CA GLY A 296 -19.94 10.61 -6.66
C GLY A 296 -19.04 10.95 -5.48
N CYS A 297 -19.54 10.68 -4.28
CA CYS A 297 -18.88 11.05 -3.04
C CYS A 297 -19.32 10.10 -1.92
N ASP A 298 -18.38 9.71 -1.06
CA ASP A 298 -18.65 9.11 0.25
C ASP A 298 -18.15 10.06 1.34
N ALA A 299 -18.94 10.26 2.39
CA ALA A 299 -18.55 11.01 3.57
C ALA A 299 -18.78 10.17 4.83
N LEU A 300 -17.77 10.12 5.70
CA LEU A 300 -17.79 9.40 6.97
C LEU A 300 -17.39 10.38 8.08
N VAL A 301 -18.15 10.38 9.17
CA VAL A 301 -17.81 11.06 10.42
C VAL A 301 -17.35 10.01 11.42
N LEU A 302 -16.06 10.04 11.74
CA LEU A 302 -15.44 9.14 12.69
C LEU A 302 -15.16 9.88 13.99
N GLN A 303 -15.19 9.19 15.13
CA GLN A 303 -14.75 9.74 16.41
C GLN A 303 -13.67 8.84 17.04
N ALA A 304 -12.52 9.41 17.37
CA ALA A 304 -11.46 8.72 18.08
C ALA A 304 -11.89 8.40 19.52
N THR A 305 -11.56 7.20 19.99
CA THR A 305 -11.85 6.74 21.37
C THR A 305 -10.59 6.79 22.24
N ASP A 306 -10.71 6.44 23.52
CA ASP A 306 -9.56 6.31 24.42
C ASP A 306 -8.54 5.25 23.94
N ALA A 307 -8.99 4.21 23.22
CA ALA A 307 -8.14 3.12 22.77
C ALA A 307 -7.07 3.56 21.76
N ILE A 308 -7.26 4.70 21.07
CA ILE A 308 -6.28 5.27 20.13
C ILE A 308 -4.91 5.50 20.79
N THR A 309 -4.89 5.78 22.10
CA THR A 309 -3.66 6.06 22.85
C THR A 309 -2.78 4.84 23.07
N ALA A 310 -3.35 3.64 23.01
CA ALA A 310 -2.66 2.38 23.24
C ALA A 310 -2.20 1.69 21.94
N PHE A 311 -2.76 2.07 20.80
CA PHE A 311 -2.40 1.49 19.52
C PHE A 311 -1.22 2.23 18.89
N LYS A 312 -0.27 1.46 18.35
CA LYS A 312 0.78 1.97 17.47
C LYS A 312 0.91 1.06 16.24
N PRO A 313 1.00 1.62 15.03
CA PRO A 313 1.46 0.88 13.87
C PRO A 313 2.94 0.51 14.04
N ARG A 314 3.43 -0.48 13.30
CA ARG A 314 4.83 -0.92 13.35
C ARG A 314 5.81 0.21 13.00
N ARG A 315 5.48 1.00 11.98
CA ARG A 315 6.19 2.18 11.47
C ARG A 315 5.25 3.37 11.30
N GLY A 316 4.03 3.12 10.83
CA GLY A 316 3.08 4.17 10.45
C GLY A 316 3.45 4.91 9.17
N VAL A 317 2.53 5.78 8.74
CA VAL A 317 2.73 6.72 7.64
C VAL A 317 3.90 7.66 7.94
N SER A 318 4.01 8.17 9.17
CA SER A 318 5.14 9.03 9.55
C SER A 318 6.49 8.34 9.38
N GLY A 319 6.62 7.07 9.82
CA GLY A 319 7.83 6.27 9.64
C GLY A 319 8.11 5.91 8.18
N ALA A 320 7.09 5.73 7.33
CA ALA A 320 7.26 5.52 5.89
C ALA A 320 7.71 6.80 5.16
N LEU A 321 7.21 7.97 5.58
CA LEU A 321 7.64 9.26 5.04
C LEU A 321 9.06 9.64 5.47
N ALA A 322 9.44 9.32 6.70
CA ALA A 322 10.78 9.59 7.24
C ALA A 322 11.88 8.77 6.55
N ASP A 323 11.55 7.58 6.03
CA ASP A 323 12.46 6.70 5.28
C ASP A 323 12.52 7.03 3.79
N ALA A 324 12.13 8.25 3.42
CA ALA A 324 12.22 8.73 2.05
C ALA A 324 13.68 8.72 1.53
N GLN A 325 13.88 8.16 0.34
CA GLN A 325 15.14 8.25 -0.41
C GLN A 325 14.94 9.14 -1.64
N PRO A 326 15.46 10.38 -1.64
CA PRO A 326 15.38 11.28 -2.78
C PRO A 326 16.20 10.80 -3.99
N HIS A 327 15.64 10.99 -5.18
CA HIS A 327 16.26 10.72 -6.47
C HIS A 327 15.91 11.82 -7.47
N ASP A 328 16.84 12.13 -8.36
CA ASP A 328 16.67 13.01 -9.53
C ASP A 328 16.82 12.26 -10.87
N ALA A 329 17.06 10.94 -10.81
CA ALA A 329 17.25 10.07 -11.95
C ALA A 329 15.93 9.81 -12.71
N TYR A 330 15.44 10.79 -13.45
CA TYR A 330 14.16 10.74 -14.17
C TYR A 330 14.02 9.50 -15.07
N LEU A 331 15.06 9.13 -15.82
CA LEU A 331 15.06 7.95 -16.68
C LEU A 331 14.89 6.63 -15.91
N ARG A 332 15.35 6.57 -14.66
CA ARG A 332 15.14 5.40 -13.78
C ARG A 332 13.67 5.27 -13.42
N MET A 333 13.02 6.37 -13.04
CA MET A 333 11.57 6.35 -12.76
C MET A 333 10.78 5.94 -14.01
N LEU A 334 11.08 6.54 -15.17
CA LEU A 334 10.42 6.13 -16.41
C LEU A 334 10.63 4.66 -16.72
N SER A 335 11.82 4.11 -16.48
CA SER A 335 12.08 2.69 -16.67
C SER A 335 11.22 1.81 -15.77
N PHE A 336 11.10 2.14 -14.48
CA PHE A 336 10.31 1.35 -13.52
C PHE A 336 8.80 1.49 -13.75
N GLU A 337 8.36 2.63 -14.29
CA GLU A 337 6.97 2.90 -14.64
C GLU A 337 6.65 2.50 -16.10
N ASP A 338 7.51 1.74 -16.78
CA ASP A 338 7.40 1.36 -18.21
C ASP A 338 7.13 2.55 -19.16
N GLY A 339 7.53 3.76 -18.77
CA GLY A 339 7.33 5.02 -19.49
C GLY A 339 8.34 5.28 -20.61
N ILE A 340 9.41 4.48 -20.65
CA ILE A 340 10.41 4.46 -21.71
C ILE A 340 10.83 3.02 -21.99
N GLU A 341 11.05 2.70 -23.26
CA GLU A 341 11.62 1.44 -23.70
C GLU A 341 13.15 1.60 -23.77
N LEU A 342 13.86 0.97 -22.83
CA LEU A 342 15.32 0.97 -22.78
C LEU A 342 15.87 -0.28 -23.44
N GLU A 343 17.06 -0.16 -24.05
CA GLU A 343 17.83 -1.32 -24.45
C GLU A 343 18.62 -1.89 -23.26
N TRP A 344 18.33 -3.14 -22.89
CA TRP A 344 18.89 -3.86 -21.76
C TRP A 344 19.90 -4.94 -22.16
N GLY A 345 20.05 -5.20 -23.46
CA GLY A 345 20.99 -6.17 -24.02
C GLY A 345 20.62 -7.63 -23.76
N MET A 346 21.42 -8.53 -24.33
CA MET A 346 21.11 -9.97 -24.43
C MET A 346 20.83 -10.69 -23.10
N ARG A 347 21.36 -10.19 -21.96
CA ARG A 347 21.13 -10.83 -20.65
C ARG A 347 19.71 -10.60 -20.13
N ALA A 348 19.02 -9.56 -20.61
CA ALA A 348 17.64 -9.27 -20.29
C ALA A 348 16.64 -10.12 -21.08
N GLU A 349 17.08 -10.77 -22.16
CA GLU A 349 16.25 -11.60 -23.04
C GLU A 349 15.90 -12.98 -22.44
N ARG A 350 16.35 -13.27 -21.22
CA ARG A 350 16.09 -14.55 -20.57
C ARG A 350 14.58 -14.78 -20.44
N PRO A 351 14.02 -15.86 -21.04
CA PRO A 351 12.61 -16.15 -20.90
C PRO A 351 12.29 -16.55 -19.46
N VAL A 352 11.37 -15.82 -18.85
CA VAL A 352 10.78 -16.16 -17.56
C VAL A 352 9.42 -16.79 -17.85
N LYS A 353 9.19 -18.02 -17.39
CA LYS A 353 7.88 -18.66 -17.43
C LYS A 353 7.58 -19.29 -16.08
N THR A 354 6.55 -18.80 -15.41
CA THR A 354 6.15 -19.30 -14.10
C THR A 354 5.58 -20.72 -14.21
N ALA A 355 6.11 -21.64 -13.41
CA ALA A 355 5.53 -22.97 -13.22
C ALA A 355 4.34 -22.88 -12.27
N LEU A 356 3.16 -22.50 -12.79
CA LEU A 356 1.94 -22.24 -11.99
C LEU A 356 1.53 -23.44 -11.10
N THR A 357 1.73 -24.67 -11.58
CA THR A 357 1.43 -25.89 -10.81
C THR A 357 2.34 -26.03 -9.59
N GLU A 358 3.63 -25.71 -9.73
CA GLU A 358 4.58 -25.71 -8.62
C GLU A 358 4.30 -24.55 -7.66
N GLN A 359 3.95 -23.37 -8.18
CA GLN A 359 3.54 -22.24 -7.36
C GLN A 359 2.35 -22.60 -6.47
N TYR A 360 1.36 -23.34 -6.98
CA TYR A 360 0.22 -23.80 -6.18
C TYR A 360 0.61 -24.88 -5.14
N ARG A 361 1.43 -25.87 -5.54
CA ARG A 361 1.88 -26.96 -4.65
C ARG A 361 2.76 -26.45 -3.50
N SER A 362 3.58 -25.44 -3.78
CA SER A 362 4.49 -24.81 -2.84
C SER A 362 3.99 -23.46 -2.32
N ARG A 363 2.69 -23.16 -2.44
CA ARG A 363 2.09 -21.85 -2.09
C ARG A 363 2.39 -21.40 -0.65
N GLU A 364 2.40 -22.33 0.30
CA GLU A 364 2.69 -22.03 1.71
C GLU A 364 4.14 -21.55 1.88
N GLN A 365 5.07 -22.12 1.11
CA GLN A 365 6.48 -21.74 1.12
C GLN A 365 6.72 -20.43 0.34
N ILE A 366 6.01 -20.24 -0.78
CA ILE A 366 6.26 -19.13 -1.70
C ILE A 366 5.55 -17.86 -1.23
N SER A 367 4.24 -17.93 -1.01
CA SER A 367 3.41 -16.78 -0.63
C SER A 367 3.48 -16.53 0.86
N GLY A 368 3.21 -17.54 1.70
CA GLY A 368 3.22 -17.39 3.17
C GLY A 368 4.61 -17.38 3.81
N PHE A 369 5.67 -17.56 3.01
CA PHE A 369 7.07 -17.67 3.47
C PHE A 369 7.27 -18.66 4.62
N ARG A 370 6.64 -19.83 4.49
CA ARG A 370 6.67 -20.86 5.53
C ARG A 370 7.81 -21.84 5.30
N ALA A 371 8.63 -22.03 6.32
CA ALA A 371 9.64 -23.06 6.40
C ALA A 371 9.12 -24.29 7.16
N GLY A 372 9.79 -25.43 6.96
CA GLY A 372 9.55 -26.61 7.78
C GLY A 372 10.47 -26.64 8.99
N ARG A 373 9.91 -26.76 10.20
CA ARG A 373 10.64 -27.09 11.43
C ARG A 373 10.46 -28.56 11.77
N CYS A 374 11.55 -29.32 11.80
CA CYS A 374 11.51 -30.74 12.15
C CYS A 374 11.11 -30.94 13.62
N ARG A 375 10.06 -31.72 13.91
CA ARG A 375 9.63 -32.04 15.27
C ARG A 375 10.62 -32.93 16.03
N LYS A 376 11.46 -33.69 15.32
CA LYS A 376 12.43 -34.62 15.93
C LYS A 376 13.71 -33.92 16.40
N CYS A 377 14.27 -32.99 15.62
CA CYS A 377 15.56 -32.35 15.92
C CYS A 377 15.51 -30.82 15.97
N GLY A 378 14.38 -30.19 15.67
CA GLY A 378 14.22 -28.74 15.69
C GLY A 378 14.76 -28.00 14.47
N THR A 379 15.48 -28.67 13.55
CA THR A 379 16.06 -28.03 12.35
C THR A 379 14.98 -27.33 11.52
N VAL A 380 15.19 -26.04 11.24
CA VAL A 380 14.36 -25.23 10.34
C VAL A 380 15.00 -25.22 8.96
N GLN A 381 14.26 -25.63 7.93
CA GLN A 381 14.76 -25.70 6.55
C GLN A 381 13.79 -25.05 5.55
N PHE A 382 14.36 -24.32 4.60
CA PHE A 382 13.65 -23.72 3.48
C PHE A 382 14.47 -23.90 2.17
N PRO A 383 13.85 -24.39 1.08
CA PRO A 383 12.50 -24.96 1.04
C PRO A 383 12.40 -26.23 1.91
N GLN A 384 11.18 -26.57 2.32
CA GLN A 384 10.92 -27.85 3.00
C GLN A 384 11.10 -29.00 2.01
N LEU A 385 12.22 -29.70 2.15
CA LEU A 385 12.51 -30.95 1.44
C LEU A 385 11.69 -32.13 2.00
N PRO A 386 11.60 -33.26 1.27
CA PRO A 386 10.89 -34.46 1.73
C PRO A 386 11.42 -35.08 3.02
N TYR A 387 12.69 -34.83 3.37
CA TYR A 387 13.33 -35.31 4.59
C TYR A 387 14.09 -34.17 5.28
N CYS A 388 14.38 -34.35 6.57
CA CYS A 388 15.24 -33.45 7.32
C CYS A 388 16.67 -33.45 6.79
N VAL A 389 17.22 -32.26 6.57
CA VAL A 389 18.60 -32.06 6.11
C VAL A 389 19.66 -32.43 7.15
N GLU A 390 19.27 -32.55 8.43
CA GLU A 390 20.16 -33.00 9.49
C GLU A 390 20.51 -34.49 9.28
N PRO A 391 21.78 -34.83 8.98
CA PRO A 391 22.17 -36.18 8.55
C PRO A 391 21.81 -37.29 9.54
N THR A 392 21.77 -36.96 10.83
CA THR A 392 21.43 -37.90 11.91
C THR A 392 19.93 -38.03 12.15
N CYS A 393 19.12 -37.10 11.64
CA CYS A 393 17.69 -37.04 11.90
C CYS A 393 16.88 -37.77 10.83
N VAL A 394 17.05 -37.35 9.56
CA VAL A 394 16.35 -37.84 8.35
C VAL A 394 14.84 -38.06 8.52
N ALA A 395 14.19 -37.30 9.41
CA ALA A 395 12.76 -37.41 9.64
C ALA A 395 11.98 -37.06 8.35
N PRO A 396 10.90 -37.79 8.02
CA PRO A 396 10.13 -37.53 6.81
C PRO A 396 9.26 -36.28 6.96
N ARG A 397 8.76 -35.76 5.84
CA ARG A 397 8.03 -34.48 5.73
C ARG A 397 6.87 -34.33 6.70
N GLU A 398 6.19 -35.42 7.02
CA GLU A 398 5.04 -35.45 7.94
C GLU A 398 5.44 -35.08 9.37
N GLN A 399 6.73 -35.18 9.71
CA GLN A 399 7.26 -34.79 11.02
C GLN A 399 7.68 -33.31 11.09
N PHE A 400 7.15 -32.44 10.24
CA PHE A 400 7.47 -31.01 10.24
C PHE A 400 6.28 -30.15 10.63
N ASP A 401 6.54 -29.17 11.49
CA ASP A 401 5.62 -28.03 11.70
C ASP A 401 5.92 -26.95 10.66
N GLN A 402 4.89 -26.24 10.22
CA GLN A 402 5.07 -25.05 9.37
C GLN A 402 5.33 -23.82 10.24
N VAL A 403 6.46 -23.15 10.01
CA VAL A 403 6.84 -21.91 10.72
C VAL A 403 7.02 -20.77 9.74
N GLY A 404 6.48 -19.59 10.05
CA GLY A 404 6.67 -18.40 9.20
C GLY A 404 8.08 -17.82 9.33
N LEU A 405 8.62 -17.30 8.23
CA LEU A 405 9.90 -16.59 8.21
C LEU A 405 9.77 -15.07 8.02
N ALA A 406 8.58 -14.57 7.65
CA ALA A 406 8.38 -13.17 7.23
C ALA A 406 8.74 -12.12 8.30
N ASP A 407 8.48 -12.44 9.57
CA ASP A 407 8.76 -11.56 10.71
C ASP A 407 9.85 -12.10 11.64
N VAL A 408 10.58 -13.14 11.22
CA VAL A 408 11.75 -13.64 11.95
C VAL A 408 12.92 -12.70 11.67
N PRO A 409 13.55 -12.09 12.70
CA PRO A 409 14.73 -11.26 12.49
C PRO A 409 15.86 -12.07 11.85
N CYS A 410 16.66 -11.39 11.04
CA CYS A 410 17.78 -12.02 10.36
C CYS A 410 18.85 -10.99 10.04
N GLN A 411 20.02 -11.48 9.65
CA GLN A 411 21.15 -10.64 9.28
C GLN A 411 21.87 -11.18 8.05
N VAL A 412 22.64 -10.31 7.40
CA VAL A 412 23.50 -10.69 6.27
C VAL A 412 24.57 -11.65 6.77
N LEU A 413 24.64 -12.84 6.17
CA LEU A 413 25.72 -13.79 6.37
C LEU A 413 26.78 -13.65 5.27
N THR A 414 26.32 -13.52 4.02
CA THR A 414 27.16 -13.21 2.87
C THR A 414 26.40 -12.28 1.94
N HIS A 415 27.10 -11.51 1.12
CA HIS A 415 26.49 -10.71 0.06
C HIS A 415 27.47 -10.54 -1.11
N THR A 416 26.92 -10.21 -2.27
CA THR A 416 27.66 -9.79 -3.47
C THR A 416 26.80 -8.76 -4.20
N ALA A 417 27.45 -7.72 -4.74
CA ALA A 417 26.83 -6.73 -5.61
C ALA A 417 27.23 -7.05 -7.06
N ASP A 418 26.32 -7.65 -7.83
CA ASP A 418 26.56 -8.10 -9.20
C ASP A 418 26.08 -7.05 -10.21
N TRP A 419 27.02 -6.56 -11.03
CA TRP A 419 26.78 -5.65 -12.17
C TRP A 419 26.76 -6.38 -13.52
N LEU A 420 27.10 -7.67 -13.54
CA LEU A 420 27.20 -8.46 -14.76
C LEU A 420 25.83 -9.05 -15.15
N SER A 421 25.09 -9.60 -14.19
CA SER A 421 23.75 -10.14 -14.43
C SER A 421 22.74 -9.02 -14.68
N TYR A 422 21.76 -9.30 -15.55
CA TYR A 422 20.64 -8.38 -15.74
C TYR A 422 19.83 -8.29 -14.44
N HIS A 423 19.57 -7.05 -14.01
CA HIS A 423 18.65 -6.72 -12.94
C HIS A 423 17.98 -5.39 -13.26
N PRO A 424 16.65 -5.23 -13.08
CA PRO A 424 15.99 -3.98 -13.47
C PRO A 424 16.45 -2.75 -12.67
N ALA A 425 16.91 -2.94 -11.43
CA ALA A 425 17.52 -1.90 -10.60
C ALA A 425 18.97 -2.31 -10.21
N PRO A 426 19.95 -2.18 -11.12
CA PRO A 426 21.30 -2.64 -10.86
C PRO A 426 22.01 -1.80 -9.77
N PRO A 427 22.93 -2.40 -8.99
CA PRO A 427 23.38 -3.80 -9.08
C PRO A 427 22.41 -4.78 -8.41
N LEU A 428 22.52 -6.06 -8.78
CA LEU A 428 21.84 -7.16 -8.09
C LEU A 428 22.56 -7.47 -6.78
N TYR A 429 21.92 -7.19 -5.64
CA TYR A 429 22.43 -7.64 -4.34
C TYR A 429 21.84 -9.00 -3.98
N VAL A 430 22.71 -10.00 -3.85
CA VAL A 430 22.32 -11.37 -3.47
C VAL A 430 23.28 -11.94 -2.46
N GLY A 431 22.77 -12.82 -1.58
CA GLY A 431 23.60 -13.51 -0.60
C GLY A 431 22.79 -14.29 0.41
N PHE A 432 23.45 -14.88 1.40
CA PHE A 432 22.74 -15.62 2.45
C PHE A 432 22.26 -14.69 3.57
N ALA A 433 21.00 -14.84 3.95
CA ALA A 433 20.45 -14.32 5.20
C ALA A 433 20.45 -15.43 6.26
N GLN A 434 20.94 -15.11 7.45
CA GLN A 434 20.89 -15.98 8.63
C GLN A 434 19.76 -15.49 9.54
N PHE A 435 18.73 -16.32 9.70
CA PHE A 435 17.59 -16.04 10.57
C PHE A 435 17.85 -16.52 11.99
N ASP A 436 17.26 -15.83 12.96
CA ASP A 436 17.42 -16.12 14.40
C ASP A 436 16.86 -17.49 14.80
N ASN A 437 15.87 -18.00 14.05
CA ASN A 437 15.33 -19.35 14.25
C ASN A 437 16.20 -20.46 13.64
N GLY A 438 17.41 -20.13 13.17
CA GLY A 438 18.37 -21.05 12.57
C GLY A 438 18.22 -21.26 11.07
N ALA A 439 17.15 -20.77 10.43
CA ALA A 439 16.98 -20.87 8.99
C ALA A 439 18.08 -20.09 8.25
N ARG A 440 18.54 -20.63 7.11
CA ARG A 440 19.51 -19.97 6.24
C ARG A 440 19.04 -20.04 4.79
N LEU A 441 18.87 -18.89 4.17
CA LEU A 441 18.31 -18.77 2.82
C LEU A 441 19.16 -17.84 1.97
N GLN A 442 19.34 -18.18 0.70
CA GLN A 442 19.84 -17.22 -0.27
C GLN A 442 18.70 -16.25 -0.62
N MET A 443 18.95 -14.96 -0.40
CA MET A 443 17.99 -13.88 -0.58
C MET A 443 18.54 -12.85 -1.56
N GLU A 444 17.65 -12.33 -2.39
CA GLU A 444 17.85 -11.03 -3.03
C GLU A 444 17.62 -9.94 -1.98
N MET A 445 18.51 -8.95 -1.95
CA MET A 445 18.45 -7.81 -1.05
C MET A 445 18.06 -6.56 -1.85
N VAL A 446 17.02 -5.87 -1.39
CA VAL A 446 16.48 -4.67 -2.03
C VAL A 446 16.53 -3.49 -1.09
N ASP A 447 16.26 -2.30 -1.62
CA ASP A 447 16.34 -1.04 -0.89
C ASP A 447 17.72 -0.82 -0.24
N VAL A 448 18.78 -1.38 -0.83
CA VAL A 448 20.16 -1.15 -0.39
C VAL A 448 20.53 0.29 -0.72
N GLY A 449 20.80 1.10 0.32
CA GLY A 449 21.17 2.49 0.18
C GLY A 449 22.54 2.69 -0.48
N GLY A 450 22.93 3.95 -0.69
CA GLY A 450 24.24 4.29 -1.27
C GLY A 450 25.43 3.83 -0.43
N ALA A 451 25.22 3.56 0.86
CA ALA A 451 26.23 3.01 1.76
C ALA A 451 26.49 1.51 1.54
N GLY A 452 25.67 0.83 0.73
CA GLY A 452 25.77 -0.61 0.53
C GLY A 452 25.22 -1.43 1.71
N VAL A 453 25.68 -2.66 1.81
CA VAL A 453 25.31 -3.63 2.86
C VAL A 453 26.57 -4.41 3.24
N GLU A 454 26.70 -4.80 4.51
CA GLU A 454 27.86 -5.52 5.05
C GLU A 454 27.41 -6.80 5.78
N VAL A 455 28.34 -7.71 6.04
CA VAL A 455 28.07 -8.88 6.88
C VAL A 455 27.65 -8.43 8.29
N GLY A 456 26.57 -9.01 8.81
CA GLY A 456 25.97 -8.65 10.10
C GLY A 456 24.95 -7.51 10.03
N THR A 457 24.77 -6.84 8.88
CA THR A 457 23.67 -5.86 8.72
C THR A 457 22.33 -6.54 9.02
N GLN A 458 21.53 -5.92 9.89
CA GLN A 458 20.21 -6.41 10.27
C GLN A 458 19.23 -6.24 9.10
N LEU A 459 18.51 -7.31 8.81
CA LEU A 459 17.58 -7.43 7.70
C LEU A 459 16.17 -7.71 8.22
N ARG A 460 15.19 -7.23 7.46
CA ARG A 460 13.78 -7.63 7.55
C ARG A 460 13.30 -8.11 6.19
N MET A 461 12.24 -8.89 6.17
CA MET A 461 11.63 -9.34 4.92
C MET A 461 10.61 -8.33 4.39
N VAL A 462 10.51 -8.22 3.08
CA VAL A 462 9.51 -7.45 2.34
C VAL A 462 8.90 -8.30 1.23
N TYR A 463 7.60 -8.18 1.02
CA TYR A 463 6.94 -8.87 -0.09
C TYR A 463 7.10 -8.07 -1.38
N ARG A 464 7.67 -8.68 -2.42
CA ARG A 464 8.09 -7.98 -3.65
C ARG A 464 7.79 -8.82 -4.90
N ILE A 465 7.84 -8.19 -6.06
CA ILE A 465 7.89 -8.91 -7.33
C ILE A 465 9.28 -9.52 -7.48
N LYS A 466 9.34 -10.84 -7.64
CA LYS A 466 10.57 -11.61 -7.85
C LYS A 466 11.05 -11.54 -9.29
N ASP A 467 10.13 -11.72 -10.23
CA ASP A 467 10.37 -11.51 -11.66
C ASP A 467 9.04 -11.26 -12.39
N LEU A 468 9.16 -10.77 -13.62
CA LEU A 468 8.03 -10.44 -14.48
C LEU A 468 8.15 -11.26 -15.77
N ASP A 469 7.20 -12.17 -16.00
CA ASP A 469 7.00 -12.76 -17.33
C ASP A 469 6.36 -11.70 -18.23
N ARG A 470 7.19 -10.87 -18.86
CA ARG A 470 6.75 -9.78 -19.77
C ARG A 470 5.93 -10.31 -20.95
N SER A 471 6.21 -11.53 -21.41
CA SER A 471 5.51 -12.13 -22.56
C SER A 471 4.05 -12.47 -22.24
N ARG A 472 3.74 -12.78 -20.98
CA ARG A 472 2.39 -13.13 -20.51
C ARG A 472 1.77 -12.11 -19.56
N GLY A 473 2.52 -11.06 -19.20
CA GLY A 473 2.09 -10.06 -18.23
C GLY A 473 1.91 -10.62 -16.81
N TYR A 474 2.74 -11.58 -16.39
CA TYR A 474 2.59 -12.24 -15.09
C TYR A 474 3.70 -11.82 -14.11
N PRO A 475 3.44 -10.91 -13.15
CA PRO A 475 4.34 -10.68 -12.03
C PRO A 475 4.30 -11.86 -11.07
N ARG A 476 5.46 -12.43 -10.79
CA ARG A 476 5.62 -13.48 -9.78
C ARG A 476 6.13 -12.86 -8.50
N TYR A 477 5.45 -13.13 -7.39
CA TYR A 477 5.80 -12.54 -6.10
C TYR A 477 6.62 -13.50 -5.24
N PHE A 478 7.47 -12.92 -4.39
CA PHE A 478 8.21 -13.63 -3.35
C PHE A 478 8.72 -12.64 -2.29
N TRP A 479 9.26 -13.17 -1.20
CA TRP A 479 9.88 -12.36 -0.16
C TRP A 479 11.33 -12.05 -0.50
N LYS A 480 11.71 -10.79 -0.33
CA LYS A 480 13.10 -10.31 -0.46
C LYS A 480 13.55 -9.75 0.88
N ALA A 481 14.86 -9.60 1.06
CA ALA A 481 15.42 -8.98 2.24
C ALA A 481 15.64 -7.48 2.02
N THR A 482 15.47 -6.66 3.06
CA THR A 482 15.85 -5.25 3.07
C THR A 482 16.56 -4.93 4.38
N PRO A 483 17.56 -4.04 4.41
CA PRO A 483 18.11 -3.53 5.65
C PRO A 483 17.03 -2.91 6.55
N VAL A 484 17.17 -3.07 7.88
CA VAL A 484 16.27 -2.45 8.86
C VAL A 484 16.53 -0.94 8.96
N GLN A 485 17.80 -0.54 8.84
CA GLN A 485 18.25 0.84 8.69
C GLN A 485 18.94 0.90 7.32
N ALA A 486 18.33 1.58 6.36
CA ALA A 486 18.74 1.54 4.96
C ALA A 486 19.22 2.90 4.46
#